data_AF-A0A7S4FQV9-F1
#
_entry.id   AF-A0A7S4FQV9-F1
#
_cell.length_a   1.000
_cell.length_b   1.000
_cell.length_c   1.000
_cell.angle_alpha   90.00
_cell.angle_beta   90.00
_cell.angle_gamma   90.00
#
_symmetry.space_group_name_H-M   'P 1'
#
loop_
_entity.id
_entity.type
_entity.pdbx_description
1 polymer ?
#
loop_
_entity_poly.entity_id
_entity_poly.type
_entity_poly.pdbx_seq_one_letter_code
_entity_poly.pdbx_strand_id
1 'polypeptide(L)'
;EPTCPDCHNGYCHEGNTGNGTCTCTTPGWWGPFCNTECPGGAATACSGHGVCDDGATGFGNCTCEAGYYGADCSQTCLPSAGNPCNGHGTCDDGNLGTGLCTCDYSDTAGYWAGALCADCELGWWDTACG
;
A
#
# COMPACT_ATOMS: atom_id res chain seq x y z
N GLU A 1 26.45 25.65 19.06
CA GLU A 1 25.68 25.59 17.81
C GLU A 1 25.54 24.12 17.45
N PRO A 2 24.32 23.59 17.25
CA PRO A 2 24.15 22.19 16.87
C PRO A 2 24.74 22.00 15.47
N THR A 3 25.69 21.09 15.34
CA THR A 3 26.28 20.74 14.05
C THR A 3 25.21 20.05 13.20
N CYS A 4 24.92 20.62 12.05
CA CYS A 4 23.92 20.09 11.14
C CYS A 4 24.37 18.75 10.52
N PRO A 5 23.52 17.70 10.51
CA PRO A 5 23.79 16.44 9.81
C PRO A 5 23.61 16.57 8.29
N ASP A 6 24.07 15.57 7.54
CA ASP A 6 23.89 15.51 6.09
C ASP A 6 22.44 15.14 5.71
N CYS A 7 21.64 16.14 5.34
CA CYS A 7 20.27 16.00 4.87
C CYS A 7 20.22 15.73 3.35
N HIS A 8 20.54 14.50 2.93
CA HIS A 8 20.77 14.13 1.51
C HIS A 8 19.75 14.71 0.51
N ASN A 9 18.46 14.43 0.73
CA ASN A 9 17.36 14.89 -0.14
C ASN A 9 16.51 16.00 0.53
N GLY A 10 17.17 16.85 1.31
CA GLY A 10 16.51 17.83 2.16
C GLY A 10 17.35 19.06 2.42
N TYR A 11 16.83 19.90 3.32
CA TYR A 11 17.61 20.99 3.91
C TYR A 11 17.60 20.83 5.43
N CYS A 12 18.64 21.38 6.05
CA CYS A 12 18.81 21.35 7.48
C CYS A 12 18.40 22.68 8.11
N HIS A 13 17.78 22.61 9.29
CA HIS A 13 17.50 23.80 10.08
C HIS A 13 18.71 24.19 10.94
N GLU A 14 19.64 24.92 10.33
CA GLU A 14 20.86 25.47 10.96
C GLU A 14 20.63 26.84 11.63
N GLY A 15 21.62 27.33 12.39
CA GLY A 15 21.63 28.66 13.01
C GLY A 15 21.18 28.69 14.47
N ASN A 16 21.27 29.89 15.07
CA ASN A 16 20.99 30.10 16.50
C ASN A 16 19.53 29.83 16.93
N THR A 17 18.61 29.75 15.95
CA THR A 17 17.20 29.34 16.15
C THR A 17 16.88 27.97 15.52
N GLY A 18 17.86 27.34 14.87
CA GLY A 18 17.74 26.03 14.24
C GLY A 18 17.78 24.92 15.28
N ASN A 19 17.11 23.80 14.98
CA ASN A 19 17.06 22.61 15.83
C ASN A 19 17.93 21.46 15.31
N GLY A 20 18.63 21.65 14.18
CA GLY A 20 19.46 20.62 13.54
C GLY A 20 18.69 19.46 12.92
N THR A 21 17.36 19.56 12.78
CA THR A 21 16.57 18.54 12.05
C THR A 21 16.60 18.79 10.55
N CYS A 22 16.33 17.75 9.77
CA CYS A 22 16.15 17.87 8.33
C CYS A 22 14.67 18.09 8.00
N THR A 23 14.42 18.82 6.91
CA THR A 23 13.16 18.77 6.16
C THR A 23 13.46 18.15 4.80
N CYS A 24 12.78 17.05 4.47
CA CYS A 24 12.91 16.43 3.15
C CYS A 24 12.16 17.28 2.12
N THR A 25 12.83 17.56 1.00
CA THR A 25 12.30 18.41 -0.07
C THR A 25 11.99 17.64 -1.33
N THR A 26 12.61 16.47 -1.49
CA THR A 26 12.34 15.55 -2.59
C THR A 26 11.35 14.48 -2.12
N PRO A 27 10.18 14.35 -2.77
CA PRO A 27 9.22 13.28 -2.47
C PRO A 27 9.83 11.89 -2.66
N GLY A 28 9.28 10.90 -1.95
CA GLY A 28 9.75 9.51 -2.05
C GLY A 28 11.01 9.22 -1.23
N TRP A 29 11.42 10.15 -0.37
CA TRP A 29 12.52 10.00 0.58
C TRP A 29 12.06 10.24 2.00
N TRP A 30 12.51 9.39 2.93
CA TRP A 30 12.04 9.39 4.30
C TRP A 30 13.16 9.18 5.32
N GLY A 31 12.80 9.38 6.58
CA GLY A 31 13.69 9.26 7.73
C GLY A 31 14.41 10.58 8.06
N PRO A 32 15.03 10.65 9.25
CA PRO A 32 15.50 11.91 9.84
C PRO A 32 16.57 12.65 9.03
N PHE A 33 17.20 11.98 8.06
CA PHE A 33 18.24 12.54 7.18
C PHE A 33 17.85 12.52 5.69
N CYS A 34 16.61 12.13 5.35
CA CYS A 34 16.11 12.08 3.98
C CYS A 34 16.98 11.22 3.05
N ASN A 35 17.50 10.11 3.57
CA ASN A 35 18.50 9.27 2.90
C ASN A 35 17.99 7.84 2.60
N THR A 36 16.72 7.56 2.90
CA THR A 36 16.09 6.27 2.60
C THR A 36 14.99 6.48 1.57
N GLU A 37 14.99 5.66 0.51
CA GLU A 37 13.92 5.68 -0.49
C GLU A 37 12.66 4.97 0.02
N CYS A 38 11.51 5.44 -0.44
CA CYS A 38 10.27 4.71 -0.31
C CYS A 38 10.33 3.37 -1.06
N PRO A 39 9.59 2.35 -0.60
CA PRO A 39 9.40 1.10 -1.35
C PRO A 39 8.93 1.39 -2.79
N GLY A 40 9.38 0.62 -3.77
CA GLY A 40 9.15 0.92 -5.20
C GLY A 40 10.05 2.01 -5.78
N GLY A 41 10.89 2.65 -4.96
CA GLY A 41 11.87 3.66 -5.36
C GLY A 41 11.34 5.10 -5.27
N ALA A 42 12.22 6.08 -5.10
CA ALA A 42 11.81 7.48 -4.88
C ALA A 42 10.99 8.09 -6.05
N ALA A 43 11.25 7.67 -7.29
CA ALA A 43 10.52 8.16 -8.47
C ALA A 43 9.15 7.50 -8.67
N THR A 44 8.97 6.28 -8.13
CA THR A 44 7.78 5.43 -8.26
C THR A 44 7.40 4.91 -6.89
N ALA A 45 7.27 5.81 -5.92
CA ALA A 45 6.97 5.47 -4.54
C ALA A 45 5.72 4.57 -4.49
N CYS A 46 5.80 3.49 -3.72
CA CYS A 46 4.77 2.46 -3.62
C CYS A 46 4.38 1.88 -4.99
N SER A 47 5.39 1.69 -5.86
CA SER A 47 5.25 1.19 -7.23
C SER A 47 4.28 2.00 -8.11
N GLY A 48 3.94 3.23 -7.71
CA GLY A 48 2.91 4.03 -8.35
C GLY A 48 1.47 3.62 -8.03
N HIS A 49 1.26 2.71 -7.08
CA HIS A 49 -0.03 2.17 -6.66
C HIS A 49 -0.27 2.41 -5.16
N GLY A 50 0.20 3.54 -4.65
CA GLY A 50 0.03 3.91 -3.25
C GLY A 50 0.71 5.23 -2.89
N VAL A 51 0.58 5.59 -1.63
CA VAL A 51 1.22 6.78 -1.04
C VAL A 51 2.20 6.34 0.03
N CYS A 52 3.43 6.81 -0.07
CA CYS A 52 4.46 6.56 0.94
C CYS A 52 4.33 7.56 2.09
N ASP A 53 4.48 7.08 3.32
CA ASP A 53 4.70 7.92 4.49
C ASP A 53 6.14 8.45 4.49
N ASP A 54 6.36 9.49 3.68
CA ASP A 54 7.67 10.08 3.43
C ASP A 54 7.99 11.28 4.33
N GLY A 55 9.15 11.90 4.10
CA GLY A 55 9.60 13.04 4.90
C GLY A 55 10.41 12.66 6.13
N ALA A 56 10.88 13.69 6.85
CA ALA A 56 11.87 13.52 7.91
C ALA A 56 11.35 12.75 9.13
N THR A 57 10.02 12.76 9.32
CA THR A 57 9.31 12.04 10.38
C THR A 57 8.55 10.83 9.86
N GLY A 58 8.56 10.57 8.55
CA GLY A 58 7.87 9.44 7.93
C GLY A 58 8.55 8.11 8.25
N PHE A 59 7.77 7.03 8.18
CA PHE A 59 8.22 5.67 8.45
C PHE A 59 8.48 4.83 7.17
N GLY A 60 8.22 5.39 5.99
CA GLY A 60 8.45 4.73 4.71
C GLY A 60 7.45 3.62 4.37
N ASN A 61 6.35 3.52 5.12
CA ASN A 61 5.29 2.54 4.83
C ASN A 61 4.41 3.03 3.68
N CYS A 62 3.95 2.10 2.84
CA CYS A 62 3.08 2.40 1.73
C CYS A 62 1.62 2.18 2.09
N THR A 63 0.76 3.18 1.89
CA THR A 63 -0.69 2.99 1.85
C THR A 63 -1.08 2.65 0.42
N CYS A 64 -1.42 1.40 0.14
CA CYS A 64 -1.75 0.96 -1.21
C CYS A 64 -3.12 1.44 -1.66
N GLU A 65 -3.27 1.64 -2.97
CA GLU A 65 -4.56 1.77 -3.62
C GLU A 65 -5.35 0.45 -3.52
N ALA A 66 -6.68 0.55 -3.54
CA ALA A 66 -7.54 -0.63 -3.44
C ALA A 66 -7.23 -1.65 -4.55
N GLY A 67 -7.14 -2.92 -4.17
CA GLY A 67 -6.78 -4.02 -5.06
C GLY A 67 -5.27 -4.18 -5.32
N TYR A 68 -4.41 -3.38 -4.68
CA TYR A 68 -2.95 -3.56 -4.68
C TYR A 68 -2.43 -3.91 -3.29
N TYR A 69 -1.37 -4.73 -3.25
CA TYR A 69 -0.85 -5.22 -1.98
C TYR A 69 0.66 -5.45 -1.98
N GLY A 70 1.18 -5.71 -0.78
CA GLY A 70 2.60 -5.89 -0.50
C GLY A 70 3.29 -4.60 -0.05
N ALA A 71 4.50 -4.73 0.46
CA ALA A 71 5.23 -3.64 1.11
C ALA A 71 5.44 -2.41 0.20
N ASP A 72 5.50 -2.62 -1.11
CA ASP A 72 5.65 -1.61 -2.15
C ASP A 72 4.42 -1.48 -3.07
N CYS A 73 3.29 -2.12 -2.74
CA CYS A 73 2.08 -2.11 -3.55
C CYS A 73 2.27 -2.59 -5.01
N SER A 74 3.31 -3.37 -5.29
CA SER A 74 3.59 -3.89 -6.64
C SER A 74 2.67 -5.05 -7.05
N GLN A 75 2.04 -5.71 -6.08
CA GLN A 75 1.20 -6.88 -6.33
C GLN A 75 -0.25 -6.47 -6.51
N THR A 76 -1.00 -7.26 -7.25
CA THR A 76 -2.39 -6.96 -7.62
C THR A 76 -3.29 -8.11 -7.22
N CYS A 77 -4.40 -7.80 -6.55
CA CYS A 77 -5.46 -8.75 -6.26
C CYS A 77 -5.99 -9.38 -7.55
N LEU A 78 -6.22 -10.68 -7.51
CA LEU A 78 -6.70 -11.41 -8.68
C LEU A 78 -8.24 -11.41 -8.73
N PRO A 79 -8.83 -11.45 -9.94
CA PRO A 79 -8.16 -11.45 -11.24
C PRO A 79 -7.59 -10.08 -11.67
N SER A 80 -8.03 -8.97 -11.05
CA SER A 80 -7.49 -7.64 -11.31
C SER A 80 -7.81 -6.68 -10.15
N ALA A 81 -7.01 -5.61 -9.97
CA ALA A 81 -7.27 -4.58 -8.95
C ALA A 81 -8.65 -3.91 -9.08
N GLY A 82 -9.15 -3.77 -10.31
CA GLY A 82 -10.46 -3.14 -10.56
C GLY A 82 -11.66 -4.07 -10.34
N ASN A 83 -11.43 -5.38 -10.26
CA ASN A 83 -12.46 -6.37 -9.97
C ASN A 83 -11.84 -7.55 -9.19
N PRO A 84 -11.39 -7.31 -7.93
CA PRO A 84 -10.79 -8.35 -7.12
C PRO A 84 -11.83 -9.40 -6.74
N CYS A 85 -11.41 -10.65 -6.60
CA CYS A 85 -12.27 -11.76 -6.18
C CYS A 85 -13.54 -11.90 -7.05
N ASN A 86 -13.42 -11.58 -8.33
CA ASN A 86 -14.51 -11.52 -9.31
C ASN A 86 -15.71 -10.64 -8.89
N GLY A 87 -15.56 -9.78 -7.89
CA GLY A 87 -16.65 -8.97 -7.34
C GLY A 87 -17.57 -9.74 -6.39
N HIS A 88 -17.16 -10.93 -5.97
CA HIS A 88 -17.93 -11.86 -5.13
C HIS A 88 -17.21 -12.17 -3.82
N GLY A 89 -16.47 -11.19 -3.32
CA GLY A 89 -15.71 -11.28 -2.10
C GLY A 89 -14.80 -10.08 -1.89
N THR A 90 -14.04 -10.13 -0.81
CA THR A 90 -13.06 -9.09 -0.44
C THR A 90 -11.65 -9.64 -0.56
N CYS A 91 -10.76 -8.89 -1.23
CA CYS A 91 -9.33 -9.20 -1.25
C CYS A 91 -8.63 -8.63 -0.02
N ASP A 92 -7.71 -9.39 0.54
CA ASP A 92 -6.76 -8.92 1.56
C ASP A 92 -5.66 -8.08 0.90
N ASP A 93 -5.95 -6.80 0.67
CA ASP A 93 -5.06 -5.83 0.03
C ASP A 93 -4.26 -4.97 1.03
N GLY A 94 -3.51 -3.99 0.53
CA GLY A 94 -2.72 -3.09 1.37
C GLY A 94 -1.27 -3.54 1.64
N ASN A 95 -0.55 -2.75 2.43
CA ASN A 95 0.90 -2.92 2.66
C ASN A 95 1.29 -4.31 3.19
N LEU A 96 0.43 -4.87 4.02
CA LEU A 96 0.60 -6.18 4.67
C LEU A 96 -0.34 -7.24 4.10
N GLY A 97 -1.11 -6.89 3.06
CA GLY A 97 -2.09 -7.77 2.44
C GLY A 97 -1.42 -8.97 1.77
N THR A 98 -2.14 -10.08 1.75
CA THR A 98 -1.69 -11.35 1.14
C THR A 98 -2.19 -11.55 -0.28
N GLY A 99 -3.18 -10.76 -0.72
CA GLY A 99 -3.86 -10.92 -2.01
C GLY A 99 -4.91 -12.03 -2.03
N LEU A 100 -5.19 -12.67 -0.89
CA LEU A 100 -6.17 -13.74 -0.79
C LEU A 100 -7.59 -13.21 -0.76
N CYS A 101 -8.50 -13.94 -1.41
CA CYS A 101 -9.92 -13.62 -1.44
C CYS A 101 -10.66 -14.31 -0.30
N THR A 102 -11.51 -13.52 0.38
CA THR A 102 -12.57 -14.03 1.26
C THR A 102 -13.89 -13.88 0.53
N CYS A 103 -14.49 -15.00 0.14
CA CYS A 103 -15.70 -15.00 -0.68
C CYS A 103 -16.96 -14.64 0.11
N ASP A 104 -17.89 -14.01 -0.58
CA ASP A 104 -19.22 -13.74 -0.06
C ASP A 104 -19.95 -15.05 0.22
N TYR A 105 -20.63 -15.10 1.37
CA TYR A 105 -21.30 -16.31 1.83
C TYR A 105 -22.60 -15.95 2.56
N SER A 106 -23.63 -15.57 1.80
CA SER A 106 -24.94 -15.17 2.34
C SER A 106 -26.06 -15.22 1.31
N ASP A 107 -27.31 -15.29 1.77
CA ASP A 107 -28.49 -15.28 0.90
C ASP A 107 -28.62 -14.02 0.02
N THR A 108 -28.00 -12.88 0.42
CA THR A 108 -28.12 -11.61 -0.32
C THR A 108 -26.98 -11.37 -1.30
N ALA A 109 -25.80 -11.95 -1.04
CA ALA A 109 -24.60 -11.73 -1.86
C ALA A 109 -24.19 -12.98 -2.65
N GLY A 110 -24.79 -14.14 -2.36
CA GLY A 110 -24.44 -15.44 -2.93
C GLY A 110 -23.51 -16.24 -2.02
N TYR A 111 -23.46 -17.55 -2.28
CA TYR A 111 -22.57 -18.51 -1.65
C TYR A 111 -21.43 -18.86 -2.60
N TRP A 112 -20.46 -17.96 -2.69
CA TRP A 112 -19.32 -18.06 -3.59
C TRP A 112 -18.16 -18.82 -2.95
N ALA A 113 -17.39 -19.49 -3.80
CA ALA A 113 -16.31 -20.39 -3.41
C ALA A 113 -15.13 -20.34 -4.40
N GLY A 114 -14.04 -21.01 -4.00
CA GLY A 114 -12.79 -21.06 -4.75
C GLY A 114 -11.85 -19.91 -4.40
N ALA A 115 -10.59 -20.02 -4.85
CA ALA A 115 -9.54 -19.07 -4.50
C ALA A 115 -9.78 -17.64 -5.02
N LEU A 116 -10.66 -17.49 -6.02
CA LEU A 116 -10.99 -16.22 -6.66
C LEU A 116 -12.48 -15.88 -6.54
N CYS A 117 -13.26 -16.64 -5.78
CA CYS A 117 -14.72 -16.47 -5.68
C CYS A 117 -15.42 -16.51 -7.06
N ALA A 118 -14.97 -17.44 -7.91
CA ALA A 118 -15.48 -17.61 -9.27
C ALA A 118 -16.48 -18.77 -9.38
N ASP A 119 -16.55 -19.61 -8.37
CA ASP A 119 -17.34 -20.84 -8.35
C ASP A 119 -18.43 -20.73 -7.29
N CYS A 120 -19.51 -21.53 -7.41
CA CYS A 120 -20.50 -21.67 -6.35
C CYS A 120 -20.08 -22.74 -5.35
N GLU A 121 -20.38 -22.53 -4.07
CA GLU A 121 -20.30 -23.59 -3.06
C GLU A 121 -21.24 -24.75 -3.42
N LEU A 122 -20.85 -25.98 -3.07
CA LEU A 122 -21.64 -27.17 -3.39
C LEU A 122 -23.06 -27.08 -2.82
N GLY A 123 -24.06 -27.18 -3.70
CA GLY A 123 -25.48 -27.06 -3.35
C GLY A 123 -26.13 -25.79 -3.91
N TRP A 124 -25.34 -24.87 -4.43
CA TRP A 124 -25.79 -23.65 -5.11
C TRP A 124 -25.36 -23.71 -6.58
N TRP A 125 -26.23 -23.33 -7.51
CA TRP A 125 -26.00 -23.55 -8.95
C TRP A 125 -26.62 -22.49 -9.86
N ASP A 126 -27.33 -21.51 -9.31
CA ASP A 126 -27.80 -20.39 -10.10
C ASP A 126 -26.65 -19.42 -10.42
N THR A 127 -26.92 -18.39 -11.21
CA THR A 127 -25.89 -17.43 -11.63
C THR A 127 -25.42 -16.48 -10.54
N ALA A 128 -26.09 -16.46 -9.39
CA ALA A 128 -25.75 -15.67 -8.22
C ALA A 128 -25.26 -16.54 -7.04
N CYS A 129 -25.12 -17.85 -7.25
CA CYS A 129 -24.86 -18.85 -6.22
C CYS A 129 -25.86 -18.77 -5.04
N GLY A 130 -27.16 -18.64 -5.33
CA GLY A 130 -28.27 -18.66 -4.38
C GLY A 130 -29.33 -19.73 -4.66
#